data_AF-X0WZY5-F1
#
_entry.id   AF-X0WZY5-F1
#
_cell.length_a   1.000
_cell.length_b   1.000
_cell.length_c   1.000
_cell.angle_alpha   90.00
_cell.angle_beta   90.00
_cell.angle_gamma   90.00
#
_symmetry.space_group_name_H-M   'P 1'
#
loop_
_entity.id
_entity.type
_entity.pdbx_description
1 polymer ?
#
loop_
_entity_poly.entity_id
_entity_poly.type
_entity_poly.pdbx_seq_one_letter_code
_entity_poly.pdbx_strand_id
1 'polypeptide(L)'
;MPEKVTTIPKGSEIIQRVKAKALANDKFSGCSQSVLGALQEEFDIGDMQSFKAATVHSGGFRRGETCGALIGGLMGLGLAIGRGKMEDTDTYQKAMDVSD
;
A
#
# COMPACT_ATOMS: atom_id res chain seq x y z
N MET A 1 1.99 23.71 -2.73
CA MET A 1 3.24 22.99 -2.41
C MET A 1 2.94 22.15 -1.18
N PRO A 2 2.72 20.83 -1.26
CA PRO A 2 2.47 20.05 -0.06
C PRO A 2 3.81 19.74 0.62
N GLU A 3 3.82 20.01 1.92
CA GLU A 3 4.95 19.82 2.81
C GLU A 3 5.38 18.35 2.88
N LYS A 4 6.71 18.20 2.95
CA LYS A 4 7.48 16.97 3.12
C LYS A 4 6.83 15.97 4.08
N VAL A 5 6.35 14.84 3.55
CA VAL A 5 6.21 13.59 4.32
C VAL A 5 7.62 13.10 4.62
N THR A 6 8.24 13.62 5.67
CA THR A 6 9.57 13.20 6.09
C THR A 6 9.51 12.93 7.58
N THR A 7 9.61 11.64 7.92
CA THR A 7 9.54 11.01 9.24
C THR A 7 8.13 10.71 9.76
N ILE A 8 7.69 9.47 9.57
CA ILE A 8 6.68 8.88 10.46
C ILE A 8 7.45 8.45 11.72
N PRO A 9 7.21 9.06 12.90
CA PRO A 9 7.94 8.69 14.11
C PRO A 9 7.73 7.20 14.41
N LYS A 10 8.81 6.49 14.78
CA LYS A 10 8.72 5.10 15.26
C LYS A 10 7.77 5.08 16.46
N GLY A 11 6.57 4.54 16.26
CA GLY A 11 5.50 4.55 17.26
C GLY A 11 4.35 5.52 16.96
N SER A 12 4.22 6.04 15.73
CA SER A 12 3.02 6.81 15.38
C SER A 12 1.76 5.96 15.59
N GLU A 13 0.75 6.58 16.19
CA GLU A 13 -0.53 5.92 16.48
C GLU A 13 -1.14 5.33 15.19
N ILE A 14 -0.95 6.03 14.07
CA ILE A 14 -1.36 5.60 12.72
C ILE A 14 -0.69 4.27 12.34
N ILE A 15 0.63 4.13 12.50
CA ILE A 15 1.32 2.86 12.20
C ILE A 15 0.75 1.73 13.05
N GLN A 16 0.48 1.97 14.33
CA GLN A 16 -0.08 0.95 15.22
C GLN A 16 -1.49 0.54 14.81
N ARG A 17 -2.35 1.50 14.43
CA ARG A 17 -3.72 1.22 13.95
C ARG A 17 -3.70 0.41 12.64
N VAL A 18 -2.89 0.82 11.66
CA VAL A 18 -2.73 0.07 10.39
C VAL A 18 -2.21 -1.34 10.68
N LYS A 19 -1.19 -1.47 11.54
CA LYS A 19 -0.63 -2.77 11.92
C LYS A 19 -1.67 -3.67 12.59
N ALA A 20 -2.46 -3.14 13.51
CA ALA A 20 -3.53 -3.88 14.19
C ALA A 20 -4.60 -4.36 13.20
N LYS A 21 -5.05 -3.48 12.30
CA LYS A 21 -6.01 -3.82 11.23
C LYS A 21 -5.46 -4.89 10.29
N ALA A 22 -4.23 -4.73 9.81
CA ALA A 22 -3.59 -5.70 8.93
C ALA A 22 -3.44 -7.07 9.59
N LEU A 23 -3.05 -7.12 10.86
CA LEU A 23 -2.95 -8.35 11.64
C LEU A 23 -4.32 -9.01 11.86
N ALA A 24 -5.37 -8.22 12.10
CA ALA A 24 -6.73 -8.73 12.24
C ALA A 24 -7.25 -9.36 10.92
N ASN A 25 -6.80 -8.85 9.78
CA ASN A 25 -7.15 -9.34 8.45
C ASN A 25 -6.34 -10.58 8.03
N ASP A 26 -5.13 -10.78 8.56
CA ASP A 26 -4.22 -11.88 8.19
C ASP A 26 -4.86 -13.28 8.33
N LYS A 27 -5.80 -13.45 9.27
CA LYS A 27 -6.55 -14.69 9.48
C LYS A 27 -7.38 -15.14 8.26
N PHE A 28 -7.66 -14.25 7.32
CA PHE A 28 -8.45 -14.54 6.13
C PHE A 28 -7.61 -15.00 4.94
N SER A 29 -6.30 -15.25 5.14
CA SER A 29 -5.32 -15.37 4.05
C SER A 29 -5.22 -14.07 3.24
N GLY A 30 -4.29 -14.02 2.27
CA GLY A 30 -4.19 -12.84 1.42
C GLY A 30 -3.36 -11.70 2.00
N CYS A 31 -2.10 -11.95 2.38
CA CYS A 31 -1.24 -10.95 3.03
C CYS A 31 -1.17 -9.57 2.31
N SER A 32 -1.27 -9.55 0.97
CA SER A 32 -1.37 -8.29 0.20
C SER A 32 -2.69 -7.56 0.44
N GLN A 33 -3.82 -8.27 0.44
CA GLN A 33 -5.14 -7.71 0.73
C GLN A 33 -5.26 -7.25 2.18
N SER A 34 -4.66 -7.99 3.13
CA SER A 34 -4.67 -7.62 4.53
C SER A 34 -3.99 -6.27 4.77
N VAL A 35 -2.83 -6.05 4.14
CA VAL A 35 -2.10 -4.78 4.24
C VAL A 35 -2.79 -3.68 3.43
N LEU A 36 -3.13 -3.93 2.17
CA LEU A 36 -3.77 -2.92 1.33
C LEU A 36 -5.10 -2.47 1.93
N GLY A 37 -5.96 -3.40 2.34
CA GLY A 37 -7.26 -3.08 2.95
C GLY A 37 -7.12 -2.25 4.23
N ALA A 38 -6.13 -2.54 5.08
CA ALA A 38 -5.86 -1.73 6.26
C ALA A 38 -5.43 -0.30 5.91
N LEU A 39 -4.64 -0.13 4.84
CA LEU A 39 -4.24 1.19 4.34
C LEU A 39 -5.40 1.95 3.70
N GLN A 40 -6.22 1.28 2.89
CA GLN A 40 -7.41 1.85 2.28
C GLN A 40 -8.39 2.36 3.34
N GLU A 41 -8.60 1.59 4.42
CA GLU A 41 -9.49 1.98 5.52
C GLU A 41 -8.91 3.12 6.38
N GLU A 42 -7.60 3.14 6.64
CA GLU A 42 -7.01 4.18 7.48
C GLU A 42 -6.85 5.52 6.77
N PHE A 43 -6.53 5.50 5.47
CA PHE A 43 -6.20 6.70 4.71
C PHE A 43 -7.27 7.13 3.71
N ASP A 44 -8.39 6.40 3.64
CA ASP A 44 -9.48 6.62 2.67
C ASP A 44 -8.97 6.68 1.22
N ILE A 45 -8.12 5.71 0.87
CA ILE A 45 -7.50 5.59 -0.45
C ILE A 45 -7.99 4.36 -1.20
N GLY A 46 -7.97 4.44 -2.54
CA GLY A 46 -8.34 3.33 -3.41
C GLY A 46 -9.83 3.00 -3.43
N ASP A 47 -10.13 1.79 -3.89
CA ASP A 47 -11.49 1.31 -4.15
C ASP A 47 -11.56 -0.24 -4.16
N MET A 48 -12.74 -0.77 -4.50
CA MET A 48 -12.95 -2.21 -4.62
C MET A 48 -12.15 -2.85 -5.76
N GLN A 49 -11.79 -2.12 -6.82
CA GLN A 49 -11.01 -2.67 -7.92
C GLN A 49 -9.56 -2.92 -7.49
N SER A 50 -8.95 -1.93 -6.85
CA SER A 50 -7.61 -2.04 -6.25
C SER A 50 -7.56 -3.11 -5.16
N PHE A 51 -8.59 -3.22 -4.30
CA PHE A 51 -8.67 -4.29 -3.31
C PHE A 51 -8.74 -5.69 -3.93
N LYS A 52 -9.54 -5.86 -5.00
CA LYS A 52 -9.62 -7.12 -5.74
C LYS A 52 -8.31 -7.45 -6.46
N ALA A 53 -7.64 -6.45 -7.04
CA ALA A 53 -6.36 -6.63 -7.71
C ALA A 53 -5.28 -7.20 -6.78
N ALA A 54 -5.30 -6.84 -5.48
CA ALA A 54 -4.36 -7.35 -4.49
C ALA A 54 -4.47 -8.86 -4.19
N THR A 55 -5.56 -9.54 -4.57
CA THR A 55 -5.79 -10.97 -4.27
C THR A 55 -4.65 -11.87 -4.76
N VAL A 56 -4.18 -11.66 -5.99
CA VAL A 56 -3.20 -12.54 -6.65
C VAL A 56 -1.76 -12.31 -6.18
N HIS A 57 -1.50 -11.22 -5.46
CA HIS A 57 -0.19 -10.92 -4.88
C HIS A 57 0.06 -11.66 -3.56
N SER A 58 -0.93 -12.40 -3.07
CA SER A 58 -0.79 -13.20 -1.86
C SER A 58 0.16 -14.40 -2.02
N GLY A 59 0.89 -14.73 -0.95
CA GLY A 59 1.80 -15.88 -0.94
C GLY A 59 3.01 -15.75 -1.87
N GLY A 60 3.43 -14.52 -2.20
CA GLY A 60 4.55 -14.28 -3.11
C GLY A 60 4.30 -14.82 -4.50
N PHE A 61 3.18 -14.40 -5.10
CA PHE A 61 2.63 -14.95 -6.36
C PHE A 61 2.42 -16.47 -6.31
N ARG A 62 2.24 -17.04 -5.11
CA ARG A 62 2.22 -18.48 -4.83
C ARG A 62 3.46 -19.22 -5.33
N ARG A 63 4.56 -18.49 -5.57
CA ARG A 63 5.85 -18.98 -6.07
C ARG A 63 7.00 -18.70 -5.10
N GLY A 64 6.73 -18.11 -3.94
CA GLY A 64 7.77 -17.77 -2.96
C GLY A 64 8.62 -16.54 -3.35
N GLU A 65 8.08 -15.72 -4.25
CA GLU A 65 8.71 -14.48 -4.73
C GLU A 65 8.53 -13.34 -3.70
N THR A 66 8.47 -12.10 -4.17
CA THR A 66 8.26 -10.89 -3.37
C THR A 66 7.06 -11.02 -2.41
N CYS A 67 7.28 -10.67 -1.12
CA CYS A 67 6.26 -10.74 -0.08
C CYS A 67 4.97 -9.96 -0.45
N GLY A 68 3.82 -10.62 -0.43
CA GLY A 68 2.54 -9.99 -0.76
C GLY A 68 2.17 -8.82 0.13
N ALA A 69 2.52 -8.87 1.43
CA ALA A 69 2.32 -7.77 2.36
C ALA A 69 3.12 -6.51 1.94
N LEU A 70 4.35 -6.69 1.44
CA LEU A 70 5.16 -5.60 0.90
C LEU A 70 4.51 -5.00 -0.35
N ILE A 71 4.04 -5.86 -1.27
CA ILE A 71 3.32 -5.41 -2.47
C ILE A 71 2.06 -4.62 -2.08
N GLY A 72 1.30 -5.08 -1.08
CA GLY A 72 0.11 -4.37 -0.59
C GLY A 72 0.45 -2.97 -0.05
N GLY A 73 1.59 -2.82 0.63
CA GLY A 73 2.11 -1.52 1.06
C GLY A 73 2.45 -0.60 -0.11
N LEU A 74 3.16 -1.12 -1.12
CA LEU A 74 3.51 -0.37 -2.33
C LEU A 74 2.28 0.02 -3.16
N MET A 75 1.27 -0.85 -3.23
CA MET A 75 -0.01 -0.53 -3.86
C MET A 75 -0.69 0.63 -3.13
N GLY A 76 -0.70 0.63 -1.80
CA GLY A 76 -1.22 1.75 -1.00
C GLY A 76 -0.48 3.06 -1.29
N LEU A 77 0.84 3.02 -1.40
CA LEU A 77 1.63 4.20 -1.79
C LEU A 77 1.28 4.67 -3.20
N GLY A 78 1.22 3.76 -4.17
CA GLY A 78 0.84 4.07 -5.55
C GLY A 78 -0.56 4.68 -5.68
N LEU A 79 -1.51 4.29 -4.83
CA LEU A 79 -2.84 4.90 -4.78
C LEU A 79 -2.80 6.35 -4.24
N ALA A 80 -1.87 6.67 -3.34
CA ALA A 80 -1.75 7.99 -2.76
C ALA A 80 -0.98 8.98 -3.64
N ILE A 81 0.08 8.53 -4.33
CA ILE A 81 1.02 9.42 -5.05
C ILE A 81 1.25 9.05 -6.53
N GLY A 82 0.68 7.95 -7.01
CA GLY A 82 0.89 7.47 -8.37
C GLY A 82 0.19 8.33 -9.43
N ARG A 83 0.66 8.18 -10.69
CA ARG A 83 0.05 8.87 -11.84
C ARG A 83 -1.31 8.28 -12.20
N GLY A 84 -2.25 9.13 -12.62
CA GLY A 84 -3.55 8.72 -13.16
C GLY A 84 -3.59 8.51 -14.68
N LYS A 85 -2.57 8.99 -15.40
CA LYS A 85 -2.44 8.88 -16.86
C LYS A 85 -1.03 8.44 -17.22
N MET A 86 -0.88 7.66 -18.28
CA MET A 86 0.41 7.09 -18.66
C MET A 86 1.40 8.15 -19.16
N GLU A 87 0.89 9.24 -19.73
CA GLU A 87 1.65 10.36 -20.28
C GLU A 87 2.20 11.29 -19.19
N ASP A 88 1.69 11.22 -17.97
CA ASP A 88 2.18 12.02 -16.85
C ASP A 88 3.46 11.40 -16.25
N THR A 89 4.57 11.66 -16.94
CA THR A 89 5.92 11.21 -16.55
C THR A 89 6.46 11.99 -15.36
N ASP A 90 6.00 13.22 -15.14
CA ASP A 90 6.46 14.07 -14.05
C ASP A 90 5.94 13.54 -12.70
N THR A 91 4.66 13.17 -12.64
CA THR A 91 4.09 12.53 -11.45
C THR A 91 4.68 11.14 -11.23
N TYR A 92 4.95 10.39 -12.30
CA TYR A 92 5.67 9.11 -12.20
C TYR A 92 7.02 9.27 -11.52
N GLN A 93 7.86 10.19 -12.00
CA GLN A 93 9.20 10.38 -11.46
C GLN A 93 9.14 10.81 -10.00
N LYS A 94 8.27 11.77 -9.65
CA LYS A 94 8.06 12.19 -8.26
C LYS A 94 7.64 11.04 -7.35
N ALA A 95 6.77 10.15 -7.83
CA ALA A 95 6.34 8.99 -7.05
C ALA A 95 7.48 7.98 -6.84
N MET A 96 8.33 7.78 -7.84
CA MET A 96 9.52 6.93 -7.76
C MET A 96 10.56 7.52 -6.80
N ASP A 97 10.83 8.82 -6.86
CA ASP A 97 11.81 9.50 -6.00
C ASP A 97 11.45 9.43 -4.49
N VAL A 98 10.16 9.28 -4.17
CA VAL A 98 9.67 9.11 -2.78
C VAL A 98 9.75 7.65 -2.32
N SER A 99 9.87 6.71 -3.27
CA SER A 99 9.80 5.26 -3.04
C SER A 99 11.18 4.57 -3.02
N ASP A 100 12.25 5.28 -3.41
CA ASP A 100 13.66 4.87 -3.30
C ASP A 100 14.25 5.18 -1.91
#